data_AF-A0A254NQK8-F1
#
_entry.id   AF-A0A254NQK8-F1
#
_cell.length_a   1.000
_cell.length_b   1.000
_cell.length_c   1.000
_cell.angle_alpha   90.00
_cell.angle_beta   90.00
_cell.angle_gamma   90.00
#
_symmetry.space_group_name_H-M   'P 1'
#
loop_
_entity.id
_entity.type
_entity.pdbx_description
1 polymer ?
#
loop_
_entity_poly.entity_id
_entity_poly.type
_entity_poly.pdbx_seq_one_letter_code
_entity_poly.pdbx_strand_id
1 'polypeptide(L)'
;MTDMDQNNIEEAIKVLEDMITERIPIHLGCHLLSAMHHSGNELIWYDFDEYYYDLSDIPLPGEYELWNQEALKIKLKKLEENKESVLSMAKKMLDEIKGL
;
A
#
# COMPACT_ATOMS: atom_id res chain seq x y z
N MET A 1 -12.97 -3.19 -22.06
CA MET A 1 -11.78 -2.62 -21.42
C MET A 1 -11.32 -1.47 -22.29
N THR A 2 -11.32 -0.26 -21.73
CA THR A 2 -10.78 0.93 -22.37
C THR A 2 -9.27 1.02 -22.10
N ASP A 3 -8.52 1.81 -22.87
CA ASP A 3 -7.08 2.04 -22.63
C ASP A 3 -6.80 2.59 -21.22
N MET A 4 -7.77 3.31 -20.64
CA MET A 4 -7.70 3.83 -19.27
C MET A 4 -7.79 2.72 -18.22
N ASP A 5 -8.63 1.71 -18.44
CA ASP A 5 -8.79 0.57 -17.52
C ASP A 5 -7.51 -0.28 -17.48
N GLN A 6 -6.86 -0.46 -18.63
CA GLN A 6 -5.61 -1.24 -18.74
C GLN A 6 -4.46 -0.57 -17.97
N ASN A 7 -4.30 0.75 -18.11
CA ASN A 7 -3.26 1.49 -17.40
C ASN A 7 -3.46 1.43 -15.88
N ASN A 8 -4.71 1.54 -15.41
CA ASN A 8 -5.04 1.45 -13.99
C ASN A 8 -4.73 0.06 -13.40
N ILE A 9 -4.95 -1.01 -14.17
CA ILE A 9 -4.61 -2.38 -13.79
C ILE A 9 -3.09 -2.55 -13.68
N GLU A 10 -2.34 -2.09 -14.68
CA GLU A 10 -0.88 -2.21 -14.70
C GLU A 10 -0.23 -1.44 -13.54
N GLU A 11 -0.77 -0.26 -13.22
CA GLU A 11 -0.29 0.54 -12.10
C GLU A 11 -0.58 -0.14 -10.75
N ALA A 12 -1.79 -0.68 -10.57
CA ALA A 12 -2.17 -1.43 -9.37
C ALA A 12 -1.28 -2.65 -9.15
N ILE A 13 -1.07 -3.46 -10.20
CA ILE A 13 -0.18 -4.62 -10.18
C ILE A 13 1.23 -4.20 -9.75
N LYS A 14 1.75 -3.12 -10.34
CA LYS A 14 3.09 -2.63 -10.02
C LYS A 14 3.21 -2.24 -8.55
N VAL A 15 2.24 -1.50 -8.00
CA VAL A 15 2.25 -1.12 -6.58
C VAL A 15 2.22 -2.35 -5.67
N LEU A 16 1.34 -3.33 -5.96
CA LEU A 16 1.24 -4.57 -5.19
C LEU A 16 2.56 -5.36 -5.23
N GLU A 17 3.16 -5.52 -6.41
CA GLU A 17 4.44 -6.21 -6.57
C GLU A 17 5.59 -5.48 -5.86
N ASP A 18 5.64 -4.15 -5.95
CA ASP A 18 6.68 -3.35 -5.29
C ASP A 18 6.54 -3.41 -3.76
N MET A 19 5.32 -3.52 -3.21
CA MET A 19 5.10 -3.79 -1.77
C MET A 19 5.60 -5.19 -1.38
N ILE A 20 5.19 -6.22 -2.14
CA ILE A 20 5.51 -7.63 -1.86
C ILE A 20 7.01 -7.89 -1.93
N THR A 21 7.70 -7.23 -2.86
CA THR A 21 9.16 -7.34 -3.07
C THR A 21 9.96 -6.33 -2.26
N GLU A 22 9.32 -5.59 -1.36
CA GLU A 22 9.92 -4.57 -0.48
C GLU A 22 10.66 -3.45 -1.21
N ARG A 23 10.31 -3.18 -2.48
CA ARG A 23 10.83 -2.02 -3.25
C ARG A 23 10.24 -0.71 -2.75
N ILE A 24 9.02 -0.74 -2.23
CA ILE A 24 8.40 0.39 -1.53
C ILE A 24 7.94 -0.03 -0.13
N PRO A 25 7.90 0.90 0.83
CA PRO A 25 7.29 0.64 2.13
C PRO A 25 5.80 0.33 1.99
N ILE A 26 5.29 -0.59 2.83
CA ILE A 26 3.88 -1.00 2.77
C ILE A 26 2.90 0.17 2.95
N HIS A 27 3.21 1.15 3.81
CA HIS A 27 2.33 2.29 4.07
C HIS A 27 2.28 3.26 2.89
N LEU A 28 3.37 3.37 2.12
CA LEU A 28 3.35 4.07 0.83
C LEU A 28 2.47 3.32 -0.18
N GLY A 29 2.59 1.99 -0.23
CA GLY A 29 1.74 1.16 -1.07
C GLY A 29 0.25 1.30 -0.74
N CYS A 30 -0.13 1.25 0.55
CA CYS A 30 -1.51 1.49 0.99
C CYS A 30 -2.01 2.87 0.58
N HIS A 31 -1.18 3.91 0.70
CA HIS A 31 -1.54 5.25 0.25
C HIS A 31 -1.83 5.31 -1.26
N LEU A 32 -0.96 4.70 -2.08
CA LEU A 32 -1.14 4.67 -3.54
C LEU A 32 -2.39 3.89 -3.95
N LEU A 33 -2.61 2.72 -3.34
CA LEU A 33 -3.79 1.89 -3.62
C LEU A 33 -5.07 2.59 -3.16
N SER A 34 -5.08 3.18 -1.96
CA SER A 34 -6.22 3.98 -1.48
C SER A 34 -6.52 5.16 -2.41
N ALA A 35 -5.50 5.86 -2.93
CA ALA A 35 -5.70 6.92 -3.91
C ALA A 35 -6.32 6.41 -5.22
N MET A 36 -5.88 5.24 -5.71
CA MET A 36 -6.49 4.59 -6.88
C MET A 36 -7.96 4.23 -6.64
N HIS A 37 -8.28 3.63 -5.49
CA HIS A 37 -9.66 3.31 -5.10
C HIS A 37 -10.54 4.57 -5.12
N HIS A 38 -10.11 5.65 -4.44
CA HIS A 38 -10.83 6.92 -4.41
C HIS A 38 -10.93 7.62 -5.78
N SER A 39 -10.05 7.29 -6.73
CA SER A 39 -10.13 7.78 -8.11
C SER A 39 -11.17 7.02 -8.97
N GLY A 40 -11.82 6.01 -8.40
CA GLY A 40 -12.84 5.19 -9.06
C GLY A 40 -12.32 3.87 -9.63
N ASN A 41 -11.11 3.44 -9.25
CA ASN A 41 -10.62 2.12 -9.61
C ASN A 41 -11.26 1.04 -8.72
N GLU A 42 -12.40 0.51 -9.16
CA GLU A 42 -13.18 -0.50 -8.43
C GLU A 42 -12.46 -1.85 -8.25
N LEU A 43 -11.34 -2.08 -8.94
CA LEU A 43 -10.51 -3.28 -8.73
C LEU A 43 -9.74 -3.21 -7.41
N ILE A 44 -9.52 -2.01 -6.86
CA ILE A 44 -8.82 -1.83 -5.60
C ILE A 44 -9.78 -2.02 -4.44
N TRP A 45 -9.39 -2.87 -3.49
CA TRP A 45 -10.25 -3.16 -2.34
C TRP A 45 -10.21 -2.05 -1.31
N TYR A 46 -11.37 -1.82 -0.68
CA TYR A 46 -11.52 -0.82 0.39
C TYR A 46 -10.61 -1.09 1.60
N ASP A 47 -10.14 -2.33 1.80
CA ASP A 47 -9.20 -2.70 2.87
C ASP A 47 -7.93 -1.81 2.84
N PHE A 48 -7.49 -1.37 1.66
CA PHE A 48 -6.33 -0.47 1.56
C PHE A 48 -6.61 0.95 2.06
N ASP A 49 -7.88 1.38 2.12
CA ASP A 49 -8.25 2.64 2.76
C ASP A 49 -8.08 2.53 4.27
N GLU A 50 -8.51 1.41 4.88
CA GLU A 50 -8.35 1.17 6.32
C GLU A 50 -6.87 1.16 6.71
N TYR A 51 -6.05 0.38 5.99
CA TYR A 51 -4.60 0.37 6.22
C TYR A 51 -3.94 1.72 5.95
N TYR A 52 -4.44 2.50 4.98
CA TYR A 52 -3.98 3.85 4.78
C TYR A 52 -4.28 4.72 5.99
N TYR A 53 -5.51 4.74 6.51
CA TYR A 53 -5.84 5.50 7.71
C TYR A 53 -4.95 5.12 8.89
N ASP A 54 -4.72 3.82 9.08
CA ASP A 54 -3.88 3.31 10.17
C ASP A 54 -2.39 3.64 10.01
N LEU A 55 -1.86 3.72 8.79
CA LEU A 55 -0.42 3.85 8.57
C LEU A 55 0.00 5.21 8.01
N SER A 56 -0.95 6.11 7.72
CA SER A 56 -0.72 7.42 7.10
C SER A 56 0.14 8.38 7.93
N ASP A 57 0.24 8.15 9.24
CA ASP A 57 1.02 8.98 10.16
C ASP A 57 2.44 8.45 10.41
N ILE A 58 2.84 7.40 9.69
CA ILE A 58 4.16 6.79 9.74
C ILE A 58 5.02 7.46 8.65
N PRO A 59 6.19 8.03 8.99
CA PRO A 59 7.05 8.65 7.99
C PRO A 59 7.62 7.63 7.00
N LEU A 60 8.00 8.12 5.82
CA LEU A 60 8.77 7.35 4.86
C LEU A 60 10.23 7.20 5.32
N PRO A 61 10.96 6.15 4.87
CA PRO A 61 12.35 5.94 5.25
C PRO A 61 13.28 7.14 5.04
N GLY A 62 13.08 7.92 3.98
CA GLY A 62 13.86 9.14 3.72
C GLY A 62 13.65 10.27 4.72
N GLU A 63 12.61 10.18 5.56
CA GLU A 63 12.26 11.21 6.54
C GLU A 63 12.68 10.82 7.97
N TYR A 64 13.17 9.60 8.20
CA TYR A 64 13.45 9.08 9.55
C TYR A 64 14.41 9.96 10.36
N GLU A 65 15.38 10.60 9.70
CA GLU A 65 16.34 11.49 10.35
C GLU A 65 15.71 12.82 10.84
N LEU A 66 14.57 13.21 10.26
CA LEU A 66 13.85 14.43 10.61
C LEU A 66 12.93 14.25 11.83
N TRP A 67 12.73 13.00 12.27
CA TRP A 67 11.77 12.67 13.31
C TRP A 67 12.42 12.51 14.68
N ASN A 68 11.61 12.76 15.71
CA ASN A 68 11.94 12.35 17.07
C ASN A 68 12.08 10.82 17.11
N GLN A 69 13.24 10.33 17.57
CA GLN A 69 13.61 8.91 17.47
C GLN A 69 12.77 7.99 18.36
N GLU A 70 12.29 8.47 19.51
CA GLU A 70 11.39 7.68 20.37
C GLU A 70 10.00 7.54 19.74
N ALA A 71 9.47 8.64 19.19
CA ALA A 71 8.21 8.63 18.46
C ALA A 71 8.30 7.74 17.22
N LEU A 72 9.39 7.84 16.46
CA LEU A 72 9.65 7.01 15.28
C LEU A 72 9.64 5.52 15.64
N LYS A 73 10.27 5.12 16.75
CA LYS A 73 10.29 3.72 17.20
C LYS A 73 8.88 3.18 17.45
N ILE A 74 7.98 4.00 18.01
CA ILE A 74 6.58 3.61 18.23
C ILE A 74 5.85 3.42 16.89
N LYS A 75 6.05 4.35 15.94
CA LYS A 75 5.46 4.26 14.60
C LYS A 75 5.96 3.03 13.82
N LEU A 76 7.26 2.74 13.86
CA LEU A 76 7.83 1.58 13.19
C LEU A 76 7.37 0.26 13.83
N LYS A 77 7.13 0.24 15.14
CA LYS A 77 6.51 -0.92 15.79
C LYS A 77 5.08 -1.16 15.26
N LYS A 78 4.26 -0.11 15.15
CA LYS A 78 2.93 -0.19 14.53
C LYS A 78 3.01 -0.70 13.08
N LEU A 79 3.99 -0.20 12.31
CA LEU A 79 4.21 -0.64 10.94
C LEU A 79 4.48 -2.15 10.87
N GLU A 80 5.37 -2.65 11.74
CA GLU A 80 5.74 -4.05 11.79
C GLU A 80 4.56 -4.94 12.19
N GLU A 81 3.75 -4.52 13.17
CA GLU A 81 2.54 -5.23 13.60
C GLU A 81 1.49 -5.36 12.49
N ASN A 82 1.46 -4.45 11.52
CA ASN A 82 0.54 -4.48 10.38
C ASN A 82 1.14 -5.15 9.13
N LYS A 83 2.46 -5.38 9.10
CA LYS A 83 3.18 -5.78 7.88
C LYS A 83 2.64 -7.06 7.27
N GLU A 84 2.44 -8.10 8.08
CA GLU A 84 1.96 -9.39 7.59
C GLU A 84 0.54 -9.29 7.01
N SER A 85 -0.37 -8.61 7.70
CA SER A 85 -1.75 -8.43 7.26
C SER A 85 -1.84 -7.68 5.93
N VAL A 86 -1.10 -6.57 5.81
CA VAL A 86 -1.05 -5.77 4.57
C VAL A 86 -0.46 -6.58 3.42
N LEU A 87 0.65 -7.28 3.63
CA LEU A 87 1.29 -8.08 2.57
C LEU A 87 0.44 -9.30 2.17
N SER A 88 -0.28 -9.90 3.11
CA SER A 88 -1.24 -10.97 2.83
C SER A 88 -2.38 -10.46 1.95
N MET A 89 -2.91 -9.27 2.25
CA MET A 89 -3.93 -8.63 1.44
C MET A 89 -3.42 -8.30 0.04
N ALA A 90 -2.23 -7.71 -0.07
CA ALA A 90 -1.61 -7.38 -1.34
C ALA A 90 -1.42 -8.60 -2.24
N LYS A 91 -1.00 -9.74 -1.68
CA LYS A 91 -0.86 -11.00 -2.43
C LYS A 91 -2.20 -11.50 -2.94
N LYS A 92 -3.23 -11.53 -2.10
CA LYS A 92 -4.57 -11.99 -2.50
C LYS A 92 -5.12 -11.15 -3.65
N MET A 93 -5.04 -9.83 -3.52
CA MET A 93 -5.52 -8.92 -4.54
C MET A 93 -4.71 -9.04 -5.84
N LEU A 94 -3.39 -9.22 -5.77
CA LEU A 94 -2.55 -9.46 -6.94
C LEU A 94 -2.93 -10.75 -7.67
N ASP A 95 -3.19 -11.82 -6.93
CA ASP A 95 -3.62 -13.10 -7.47
C ASP A 95 -5.00 -12.98 -8.16
N GLU A 96 -5.93 -12.22 -7.57
CA GLU A 96 -7.23 -11.96 -8.18
C GLU A 96 -7.11 -11.13 -9.46
N ILE A 97 -6.35 -10.04 -9.46
CA ILE A 97 -6.16 -9.21 -10.66
C ILE A 97 -5.50 -10.01 -11.79
N LYS A 98 -4.50 -10.85 -11.50
CA LYS A 98 -3.82 -11.68 -12.51
C LYS A 98 -4.63 -12.89 -12.95
N GLY A 99 -5.67 -13.26 -12.20
CA GLY A 99 -6.59 -14.35 -12.54
C GLY A 99 -7.77 -13.92 -13.41
N LEU A 100 -7.99 -12.61 -13.58
CA LEU A 100 -8.98 -12.01 -14.48
C LEU A 100 -8.53 -12.07 -15.95
#